data_AF-A0A1T4UJB6-F1
#
_entry.id   AF-A0A1T4UJB6-F1
#
_cell.length_a   1.000
_cell.length_b   1.000
_cell.length_c   1.000
_cell.angle_alpha   90.00
_cell.angle_beta   90.00
_cell.angle_gamma   90.00
#
_symmetry.space_group_name_H-M   'P 1'
#
loop_
_entity.id
_entity.type
_entity.pdbx_description
1 polymer ?
#
loop_
_entity_poly.entity_id
_entity_poly.type
_entity_poly.pdbx_seq_one_letter_code
_entity_poly.pdbx_strand_id
1 'polypeptide(L)'
;MEREITIKKNSIIYVSNKLLDAIFKMSLSEKRVMWYVLKDYKFNDLSTVSLDGTIKHNVYAKLYNISIQQASKEVRQACLSLPDNSFFVPRPEWDGNILEELDQQIYTKSELNELKAFSKGNVVDVCDYGCRKGESDVYFTRSFLLHAIPVKNYFTQYRLYEADSLTNANHIALYEELQRWIDTKEGEGIYITTPIRLINKLQLPKTYESYPQMRRGFITPAMSNINENTDLNVNVEEVRADPKNKRSKVIKLYFHYSKKKKSELVALEA
;
A
#
# COMPACT_ATOMS: atom_id res chain seq x y z
N MET A 1 -18.85 -17.80 -26.97
CA MET A 1 -17.41 -18.11 -26.93
C MET A 1 -16.85 -17.34 -25.74
N GLU A 2 -17.06 -17.89 -24.53
CA GLU A 2 -16.63 -17.26 -23.29
C GLU A 2 -15.11 -17.34 -23.22
N ARG A 3 -14.42 -16.21 -23.41
CA ARG A 3 -13.00 -16.13 -23.06
C ARG A 3 -12.93 -16.25 -21.54
N GLU A 4 -12.54 -17.41 -21.04
CA GLU A 4 -12.09 -17.58 -19.67
C GLU A 4 -11.10 -16.45 -19.38
N ILE A 5 -11.49 -15.52 -18.53
CA ILE A 5 -10.59 -14.49 -18.01
C ILE A 5 -9.60 -15.27 -17.16
N THR A 6 -8.47 -15.65 -17.74
CA THR A 6 -7.33 -16.18 -17.00
C THR A 6 -6.84 -15.04 -16.11
N ILE A 7 -7.38 -14.95 -14.90
CA ILE A 7 -6.94 -14.01 -13.88
C ILE A 7 -5.49 -14.37 -13.60
N LYS A 8 -4.54 -13.61 -14.16
CA LYS A 8 -3.12 -13.83 -13.89
C LYS A 8 -2.91 -13.56 -12.40
N LYS A 9 -2.76 -14.64 -11.62
CA LYS A 9 -2.35 -14.64 -10.21
C LYS A 9 -1.05 -13.84 -9.94
N ASN A 10 -0.31 -13.47 -10.99
CA ASN A 10 0.99 -12.83 -10.90
C ASN A 10 1.02 -11.38 -11.44
N SER A 11 -0.11 -10.66 -11.41
CA SER A 11 -0.14 -9.24 -11.80
C SER A 11 0.68 -8.40 -10.81
N ILE A 12 1.69 -7.72 -11.33
CA ILE A 12 2.50 -6.74 -10.59
C ILE A 12 1.82 -5.38 -10.70
N ILE A 13 1.58 -4.74 -9.56
CA ILE A 13 1.13 -3.36 -9.51
C ILE A 13 2.36 -2.48 -9.32
N TYR A 14 2.41 -1.40 -10.08
CA TYR A 14 3.40 -0.36 -9.94
C TYR A 14 2.72 0.84 -9.30
N VAL A 15 3.24 1.26 -8.15
CA VAL A 15 2.77 2.46 -7.47
C VAL A 15 3.97 3.32 -7.12
N SER A 16 3.88 4.62 -7.40
CA SER A 16 4.89 5.57 -6.94
C SER A 16 4.95 5.67 -5.42
N ASN A 17 6.16 5.78 -4.90
CA ASN A 17 6.41 5.97 -3.47
C ASN A 17 5.71 7.23 -2.92
N LYS A 18 5.46 8.22 -3.79
CA LYS A 18 4.76 9.48 -3.46
C LYS A 18 3.27 9.29 -3.16
N LEU A 19 2.68 8.17 -3.57
CA LEU A 19 1.26 7.87 -3.39
C LEU A 19 0.99 6.86 -2.27
N LEU A 20 2.02 6.19 -1.76
CA LEU A 20 1.85 5.15 -0.74
C LEU A 20 1.19 5.68 0.53
N ASP A 21 1.42 6.93 0.92
CA ASP A 21 0.83 7.53 2.12
C ASP A 21 -0.70 7.69 2.00
N ALA A 22 -1.19 7.93 0.78
CA ALA A 22 -2.62 7.95 0.50
C ALA A 22 -3.20 6.53 0.55
N ILE A 23 -2.46 5.57 -0.02
CA ILE A 23 -2.85 4.16 -0.02
C ILE A 23 -2.88 3.59 1.39
N PHE A 24 -1.93 3.94 2.26
CA PHE A 24 -1.90 3.46 3.64
C PHE A 24 -3.14 3.84 4.46
N LYS A 25 -3.81 4.95 4.10
CA LYS A 25 -5.05 5.41 4.74
C LYS A 25 -6.29 4.66 4.26
N MET A 26 -6.21 3.98 3.11
CA MET A 26 -7.34 3.26 2.53
C MET A 26 -7.66 2.01 3.34
N SER A 27 -8.96 1.77 3.50
CA SER A 27 -9.51 0.49 3.93
C SER A 27 -9.18 -0.64 2.96
N LEU A 28 -9.33 -1.89 3.42
CA LEU A 28 -9.09 -3.07 2.58
C LEU A 28 -9.93 -3.05 1.30
N SER A 29 -11.21 -2.71 1.40
CA SER A 29 -12.13 -2.66 0.24
C SER A 29 -11.69 -1.61 -0.78
N GLU A 30 -11.26 -0.44 -0.31
CA GLU A 30 -10.74 0.64 -1.16
C GLU A 30 -9.45 0.22 -1.87
N LYS A 31 -8.50 -0.39 -1.15
CA LYS A 31 -7.27 -0.93 -1.74
C LYS A 31 -7.57 -1.97 -2.80
N ARG A 32 -8.44 -2.94 -2.50
CA ARG A 32 -8.85 -3.99 -3.45
C ARG A 32 -9.51 -3.40 -4.70
N VAL A 33 -10.43 -2.46 -4.55
CA VAL A 33 -11.04 -1.77 -5.70
C VAL A 33 -9.97 -1.06 -6.53
N MET A 34 -9.09 -0.29 -5.90
CA MET A 34 -8.02 0.42 -6.58
C MET A 34 -7.10 -0.56 -7.34
N TRP A 35 -6.65 -1.63 -6.69
CA TRP A 35 -5.81 -2.65 -7.31
C TRP A 35 -6.51 -3.40 -8.44
N TYR A 36 -7.77 -3.76 -8.25
CA TYR A 36 -8.57 -4.42 -9.28
C TYR A 36 -8.58 -3.60 -10.55
N VAL A 37 -8.71 -2.27 -10.42
CA VAL A 37 -8.73 -1.38 -11.57
C VAL A 37 -7.31 -1.20 -12.13
N LEU A 38 -6.32 -0.87 -11.28
CA LEU A 38 -4.94 -0.61 -11.71
C LEU A 38 -4.25 -1.81 -12.36
N LYS A 39 -4.68 -3.05 -12.10
CA LYS A 39 -4.11 -4.26 -12.73
C LYS A 39 -4.21 -4.23 -14.27
N ASP A 40 -5.24 -3.54 -14.80
CA ASP A 40 -5.56 -3.52 -16.23
C ASP A 40 -4.96 -2.28 -16.91
N TYR A 41 -4.39 -1.33 -16.15
CA TYR A 41 -3.76 -0.12 -16.68
C TYR A 41 -2.42 -0.43 -17.34
N LYS A 42 -2.29 -0.04 -18.61
CA LYS A 42 -1.01 -0.04 -19.34
C LYS A 42 -0.44 1.37 -19.34
N PHE A 43 0.55 1.62 -18.49
CA PHE A 43 1.14 2.94 -18.27
C PHE A 43 1.94 3.54 -19.45
N ASN A 44 2.00 2.89 -20.61
CA ASN A 44 2.87 3.28 -21.72
C ASN A 44 2.33 4.43 -22.60
N ASP A 45 1.06 4.86 -22.44
CA ASP A 45 0.50 5.91 -23.28
C ASP A 45 -0.39 6.89 -22.49
N LEU A 46 0.27 7.91 -21.92
CA LEU A 46 -0.34 9.04 -21.19
C LEU A 46 -1.41 9.81 -21.99
N SER A 47 -1.42 9.69 -23.32
CA SER A 47 -2.32 10.44 -24.20
C SER A 47 -3.68 9.75 -24.40
N THR A 48 -3.77 8.46 -24.10
CA THR A 48 -4.97 7.62 -24.35
C THR A 48 -5.48 6.89 -23.11
N VAL A 49 -4.88 7.10 -21.93
CA VAL A 49 -5.35 6.47 -20.69
C VAL A 49 -6.76 6.96 -20.40
N SER A 50 -7.74 6.09 -20.64
CA SER A 50 -9.09 6.28 -20.16
C SER A 50 -9.01 6.29 -18.62
N LEU A 51 -9.49 7.38 -18.01
CA LEU A 51 -9.38 7.64 -16.56
C LEU A 51 -10.27 6.69 -15.74
N ASP A 52 -10.95 5.76 -16.41
CA ASP A 52 -12.03 4.92 -15.93
C ASP A 52 -11.65 3.44 -15.84
N GLY A 53 -12.18 2.79 -14.82
CA GLY A 53 -12.11 1.35 -14.64
C GLY A 53 -13.47 0.76 -14.30
N THR A 54 -13.89 -0.24 -15.08
CA THR A 54 -15.12 -0.99 -14.80
C THR A 54 -14.84 -2.21 -13.93
N ILE A 55 -15.54 -2.30 -12.81
CA ILE A 55 -15.47 -3.40 -11.86
C ILE A 55 -16.66 -4.32 -12.06
N LYS A 56 -16.39 -5.53 -12.53
CA LYS A 56 -17.40 -6.59 -12.62
C LYS A 56 -17.41 -7.36 -11.30
N HIS A 57 -18.52 -7.30 -10.56
CA HIS A 57 -18.60 -7.84 -9.20
C HIS A 57 -18.35 -9.36 -9.15
N ASN A 58 -18.74 -10.09 -10.20
CA ASN A 58 -18.47 -11.53 -10.33
C ASN A 58 -16.98 -11.84 -10.55
N VAL A 59 -16.25 -11.01 -11.28
CA VAL A 59 -14.81 -11.16 -11.51
C VAL A 59 -14.05 -10.73 -10.26
N TYR A 60 -14.46 -9.63 -9.61
CA TYR A 60 -13.93 -9.20 -8.32
C TYR A 60 -14.09 -10.30 -7.27
N ALA A 61 -15.28 -10.91 -7.17
CA ALA A 61 -15.55 -12.01 -6.24
C ALA A 61 -14.62 -13.21 -6.45
N LYS A 62 -14.39 -13.60 -7.72
CA LYS A 62 -13.46 -14.68 -8.08
C LYS A 62 -12.01 -14.33 -7.79
N LEU A 63 -11.59 -13.09 -8.08
CA LEU A 63 -10.22 -12.63 -7.87
C LEU A 63 -9.85 -12.70 -6.38
N TYR A 64 -10.76 -12.25 -5.52
CA TYR A 64 -10.54 -12.13 -4.08
C TYR A 64 -11.09 -13.29 -3.26
N ASN A 65 -11.53 -14.37 -3.93
CA ASN A 65 -12.10 -15.58 -3.32
C ASN A 65 -13.19 -15.30 -2.26
N ILE A 66 -14.14 -14.42 -2.59
CA ILE A 66 -15.28 -14.04 -1.74
C ILE A 66 -16.61 -14.30 -2.46
N SER A 67 -17.72 -14.29 -1.71
CA SER A 67 -19.04 -14.39 -2.32
C SER A 67 -19.39 -13.14 -3.13
N ILE A 68 -20.26 -13.29 -4.13
CA ILE A 68 -20.71 -12.17 -4.99
C ILE A 68 -21.45 -11.09 -4.16
N GLN A 69 -22.17 -11.50 -3.13
CA GLN A 69 -22.86 -10.61 -2.20
C GLN A 69 -21.84 -9.77 -1.40
N GLN A 70 -20.80 -10.41 -0.89
CA GLN A 70 -19.72 -9.73 -0.18
C GLN A 70 -18.94 -8.80 -1.13
N ALA A 71 -18.63 -9.24 -2.34
CA ALA A 71 -18.00 -8.41 -3.37
C ALA A 71 -18.80 -7.14 -3.66
N SER A 72 -20.12 -7.28 -3.88
CA SER A 72 -20.99 -6.14 -4.13
C SER A 72 -21.02 -5.17 -2.94
N LYS A 73 -21.00 -5.70 -1.71
CA LYS A 73 -20.93 -4.89 -0.49
C LYS A 73 -19.59 -4.16 -0.38
N GLU A 74 -18.47 -4.83 -0.61
CA GLU A 74 -17.13 -4.21 -0.57
C GLU A 74 -16.99 -3.11 -1.62
N VAL A 75 -17.39 -3.38 -2.87
CA VAL A 75 -17.36 -2.40 -3.96
C VAL A 75 -18.26 -1.21 -3.64
N ARG A 76 -19.45 -1.43 -3.08
CA ARG A 76 -20.33 -0.34 -2.63
C ARG A 76 -19.67 0.53 -1.58
N GLN A 77 -19.09 -0.07 -0.55
CA GLN A 77 -18.43 0.67 0.53
C GLN A 77 -17.24 1.46 -0.01
N ALA A 78 -16.42 0.84 -0.85
CA ALA A 78 -15.32 1.51 -1.53
C ALA A 78 -15.83 2.70 -2.36
N CYS A 79 -16.91 2.57 -3.13
CA CYS A 79 -17.43 3.72 -3.87
C CYS A 79 -17.91 4.88 -3.00
N LEU A 80 -18.35 4.62 -1.78
CA LEU A 80 -18.78 5.67 -0.86
C LEU A 80 -17.59 6.45 -0.27
N SER A 81 -16.45 5.81 -0.04
CA SER A 81 -15.33 6.40 0.70
C SER A 81 -14.09 6.70 -0.13
N LEU A 82 -13.88 5.99 -1.25
CA LEU A 82 -12.70 6.13 -2.09
C LEU A 82 -12.53 7.55 -2.68
N PRO A 83 -13.60 8.28 -3.08
CA PRO A 83 -13.49 9.68 -3.51
C PRO A 83 -13.01 10.65 -2.41
N ASP A 84 -13.21 10.32 -1.13
CA ASP A 84 -12.75 11.15 0.00
C ASP A 84 -11.24 11.01 0.25
N ASN A 85 -10.60 9.99 -0.34
CA ASN A 85 -9.17 9.78 -0.20
C ASN A 85 -8.38 10.80 -1.01
N SER A 86 -7.44 11.47 -0.33
CA SER A 86 -6.54 12.43 -0.94
C SER A 86 -5.08 12.02 -0.74
N PHE A 87 -4.26 12.40 -1.71
CA PHE A 87 -2.82 12.25 -1.69
C PHE A 87 -2.15 13.62 -1.58
N PHE A 88 -0.93 13.62 -1.05
CA PHE A 88 -0.11 14.81 -0.85
C PHE A 88 1.25 14.58 -1.49
N VAL A 89 1.68 15.51 -2.33
CA VAL A 89 2.98 15.48 -2.99
C VAL A 89 3.72 16.78 -2.67
N PRO A 90 4.80 16.73 -1.86
CA PRO A 90 5.69 17.87 -1.67
C PRO A 90 6.31 18.31 -3.00
N ARG A 91 6.54 19.61 -3.15
CA ARG A 91 7.15 20.24 -4.32
C ARG A 91 8.36 21.10 -3.92
N PRO A 92 9.40 20.52 -3.30
CA PRO A 92 10.57 21.29 -2.86
C PRO A 92 11.25 22.01 -4.04
N GLU A 93 11.14 21.48 -5.27
CA GLU A 93 11.63 22.11 -6.49
C GLU A 93 11.01 23.49 -6.77
N TRP A 94 9.82 23.78 -6.23
CA TRP A 94 9.15 25.08 -6.37
C TRP A 94 9.58 26.09 -5.31
N ASP A 95 10.35 25.68 -4.30
CA ASP A 95 10.82 26.51 -3.19
C ASP A 95 12.25 27.04 -3.39
N GLY A 96 12.86 26.81 -4.56
CA GLY A 96 14.19 27.31 -4.91
C GLY A 96 15.36 26.69 -4.14
N ASN A 97 15.09 25.87 -3.12
CA ASN A 97 16.06 25.00 -2.48
C ASN A 97 15.98 23.62 -3.14
N ILE A 98 16.99 23.31 -3.96
CA ILE A 98 17.22 21.95 -4.45
C ILE A 98 17.60 21.10 -3.24
N LEU A 99 16.61 20.55 -2.57
CA LEU A 99 16.81 19.47 -1.61
C LEU A 99 16.86 18.18 -2.43
N GLU A 100 18.03 17.94 -3.04
CA GLU A 100 18.38 16.74 -3.81
C GLU A 100 18.17 15.43 -3.02
N GLU A 101 17.95 15.50 -1.71
CA GLU A 101 17.82 14.36 -0.80
C GLU A 101 16.39 14.11 -0.24
N LEU A 102 15.40 14.95 -0.58
CA LEU A 102 14.05 14.85 0.03
C LEU A 102 13.12 13.79 -0.59
N ASP A 103 13.51 13.13 -1.67
CA ASP A 103 12.60 12.30 -2.48
C ASP A 103 12.17 10.96 -1.81
N GLN A 104 12.55 10.73 -0.54
CA GLN A 104 12.38 9.42 0.12
C GLN A 104 11.82 9.46 1.55
N GLN A 105 11.49 10.63 2.10
CA GLN A 105 10.98 10.74 3.48
C GLN A 105 9.50 11.14 3.54
N ILE A 106 8.76 10.43 4.38
CA ILE A 106 7.44 10.89 4.85
C ILE A 106 7.66 11.98 5.88
N TYR A 107 7.00 13.11 5.62
CA TYR A 107 6.96 14.29 6.46
C TYR A 107 5.96 14.07 7.60
N THR A 108 6.40 14.30 8.83
CA THR A 108 5.56 14.48 10.01
C THR A 108 4.63 15.69 9.83
N LYS A 109 3.57 15.80 10.62
CA LYS A 109 2.69 16.99 10.61
C LYS A 109 3.45 18.30 10.82
N SER A 110 4.54 18.28 11.60
CA SER A 110 5.39 19.46 11.80
C SER A 110 6.16 19.80 10.53
N GLU A 111 6.80 18.81 9.90
CA GLU A 111 7.56 18.99 8.66
C GLU A 111 6.65 19.40 7.48
N LEU A 112 5.41 18.89 7.44
CA LEU A 112 4.40 19.31 6.46
C LEU A 112 4.02 20.78 6.60
N ASN A 113 3.99 21.32 7.83
CA ASN A 113 3.69 22.72 8.07
C ASN A 113 4.85 23.66 7.66
N GLU A 114 6.06 23.12 7.52
CA GLU A 114 7.25 23.85 7.08
C GLU A 114 7.43 23.81 5.54
N LEU A 115 6.69 22.94 4.85
CA LEU A 115 6.70 22.90 3.38
C LEU A 115 6.10 24.18 2.81
N LYS A 116 6.91 24.93 2.06
CA LYS A 116 6.47 26.14 1.38
C LYS A 116 5.73 25.87 0.06
N ALA A 117 5.91 24.70 -0.52
CA ALA A 117 5.24 24.30 -1.76
C ALA A 117 4.83 22.81 -1.77
N PHE A 118 3.58 22.55 -2.14
CA PHE A 118 3.01 21.21 -2.21
C PHE A 118 1.84 21.13 -3.21
N SER A 119 1.47 19.90 -3.58
CA SER A 119 0.26 19.56 -4.31
C SER A 119 -0.60 18.61 -3.48
N LYS A 120 -1.90 18.89 -3.37
CA LYS A 120 -2.89 17.98 -2.79
C LYS A 120 -3.94 17.65 -3.85
N GLY A 121 -4.26 16.37 -4.02
CA GLY A 121 -5.26 15.92 -4.98
C GLY A 121 -6.06 14.74 -4.43
N ASN A 122 -7.20 14.45 -5.06
CA ASN A 122 -8.00 13.26 -4.72
C ASN A 122 -7.50 12.06 -5.51
N VAL A 123 -7.65 10.86 -4.97
CA VAL A 123 -7.29 9.62 -5.68
C VAL A 123 -8.31 9.36 -6.78
N VAL A 124 -9.58 9.31 -6.40
CA VAL A 124 -10.73 9.07 -7.28
C VAL A 124 -11.54 10.36 -7.40
N ASP A 125 -11.96 10.66 -8.62
CA ASP A 125 -12.86 11.76 -8.94
C ASP A 125 -14.31 11.32 -8.69
N VAL A 126 -14.71 10.20 -9.30
CA VAL A 126 -16.07 9.67 -9.24
C VAL A 126 -16.05 8.15 -9.06
N CYS A 127 -17.02 7.61 -8.32
CA CYS A 127 -17.28 6.17 -8.24
C CYS A 127 -18.78 5.90 -8.41
N ASP A 128 -19.15 5.32 -9.55
CA ASP A 128 -20.53 4.97 -9.88
C ASP A 128 -20.82 3.53 -9.47
N TYR A 129 -21.53 3.35 -8.36
CA TYR A 129 -21.96 2.02 -7.93
C TYR A 129 -23.20 1.55 -8.70
N GLY A 130 -23.13 0.36 -9.30
CA GLY A 130 -24.29 -0.26 -9.93
C GLY A 130 -24.74 0.42 -11.21
N CYS A 131 -23.82 1.08 -11.93
CA CYS A 131 -24.07 1.71 -13.23
C CYS A 131 -24.71 0.73 -14.22
N ARG A 132 -24.39 -0.56 -14.09
CA ARG A 132 -25.06 -1.69 -14.76
C ARG A 132 -25.21 -2.85 -13.77
N LYS A 133 -26.02 -3.84 -14.13
CA LYS A 133 -26.30 -4.99 -13.25
C LYS A 133 -24.99 -5.75 -12.93
N GLY A 134 -24.53 -5.62 -11.69
CA GLY A 134 -23.31 -6.26 -11.21
C GLY A 134 -22.01 -5.59 -11.67
N GLU A 135 -22.09 -4.35 -12.16
CA GLU A 135 -20.92 -3.54 -12.55
C GLU A 135 -20.93 -2.19 -11.82
N SER A 136 -19.74 -1.67 -11.54
CA SER A 136 -19.51 -0.32 -11.01
C SER A 136 -18.34 0.30 -11.74
N ASP A 137 -18.35 1.62 -11.93
CA ASP A 137 -17.26 2.34 -12.60
C ASP A 137 -16.51 3.24 -11.62
N VAL A 138 -15.18 3.29 -11.74
CA VAL A 138 -14.28 4.14 -10.94
C VAL A 138 -13.52 5.06 -11.87
N TYR A 139 -13.50 6.36 -11.57
CA TYR A 139 -12.79 7.36 -12.36
C TYR A 139 -11.65 7.93 -11.51
N PHE A 140 -10.41 7.58 -11.83
CA PHE A 140 -9.25 8.15 -11.17
C PHE A 140 -9.01 9.59 -11.59
N THR A 141 -8.50 10.42 -10.68
CA THR A 141 -8.07 11.76 -11.07
C THR A 141 -6.83 11.66 -11.96
N ARG A 142 -6.72 12.58 -12.93
CA ARG A 142 -5.53 12.68 -13.78
C ARG A 142 -4.27 12.91 -12.96
N SER A 143 -4.35 13.71 -11.90
CA SER A 143 -3.22 13.99 -11.02
C SER A 143 -2.75 12.75 -10.28
N PHE A 144 -3.66 11.89 -9.80
CA PHE A 144 -3.29 10.59 -9.23
C PHE A 144 -2.60 9.70 -10.27
N LEU A 145 -3.16 9.53 -11.47
CA LEU A 145 -2.57 8.66 -12.50
C LEU A 145 -1.18 9.12 -12.95
N LEU A 146 -0.97 10.43 -13.09
CA LEU A 146 0.35 11.00 -13.41
C LEU A 146 1.41 10.62 -12.37
N HIS A 147 1.00 10.49 -11.12
CA HIS A 147 1.86 10.03 -10.05
C HIS A 147 1.92 8.50 -9.92
N ALA A 148 0.87 7.77 -10.32
CA ALA A 148 0.86 6.30 -10.29
C ALA A 148 1.76 5.69 -11.39
N ILE A 149 1.97 6.41 -12.49
CA ILE A 149 2.83 5.98 -13.60
C ILE A 149 4.30 5.91 -13.15
N PRO A 150 4.97 4.76 -13.34
CA PRO A 150 6.37 4.61 -12.95
C PRO A 150 7.29 5.47 -13.85
N VAL A 151 7.80 6.58 -13.32
CA VAL A 151 8.92 7.31 -13.92
C VAL A 151 10.22 6.66 -13.44
N LYS A 152 10.72 5.72 -14.25
CA LYS A 152 11.97 4.92 -14.24
C LYS A 152 12.68 4.53 -12.92
N ASN A 153 12.68 5.28 -11.82
CA ASN A 153 13.52 5.02 -10.63
C ASN A 153 12.84 5.14 -9.24
N TYR A 154 11.54 5.50 -9.12
CA TYR A 154 10.90 5.75 -7.81
C TYR A 154 9.53 5.07 -7.64
N PHE A 155 9.47 3.76 -7.85
CA PHE A 155 8.24 2.98 -7.65
C PHE A 155 8.47 1.85 -6.66
N THR A 156 7.41 1.50 -5.94
CA THR A 156 7.30 0.23 -5.23
C THR A 156 6.57 -0.75 -6.14
N GLN A 157 7.17 -1.91 -6.36
CA GLN A 157 6.51 -3.03 -7.01
C GLN A 157 6.00 -3.97 -5.93
N TYR A 158 4.74 -4.37 -6.03
CA TYR A 158 4.25 -5.50 -5.26
C TYR A 158 3.26 -6.31 -6.08
N ARG A 159 3.18 -7.60 -5.75
CA ARG A 159 2.24 -8.51 -6.39
C ARG A 159 0.87 -8.32 -5.76
N LEU A 160 -0.13 -8.09 -6.60
CA LEU A 160 -1.52 -7.87 -6.19
C LEU A 160 -2.05 -9.04 -5.32
N TYR A 161 -1.60 -10.26 -5.62
CA TYR A 161 -2.00 -11.48 -4.92
C TYR A 161 -1.48 -11.57 -3.49
N GLU A 162 -0.25 -11.13 -3.23
CA GLU A 162 0.35 -11.19 -1.89
C GLU A 162 -0.20 -10.12 -0.97
N ALA A 163 -0.65 -9.00 -1.53
CA ALA A 163 -1.35 -7.97 -0.76
C ALA A 163 -2.81 -8.37 -0.46
N ASP A 164 -3.39 -9.28 -1.25
CA ASP A 164 -4.76 -9.78 -1.02
C ASP A 164 -4.85 -10.88 0.05
N SER A 165 -3.82 -11.73 0.17
CA SER A 165 -3.76 -12.74 1.23
C SER A 165 -3.74 -12.09 2.63
N LEU A 166 -3.31 -10.82 2.72
CA LEU A 166 -3.36 -10.02 3.93
C LEU A 166 -4.75 -9.40 4.13
N THR A 167 -5.50 -9.89 5.12
CA THR A 167 -6.86 -9.37 5.42
C THR A 167 -6.89 -8.12 6.29
N ASN A 168 -5.74 -7.66 6.81
CA ASN A 168 -5.65 -6.49 7.68
C ASN A 168 -4.94 -5.34 6.96
N ALA A 169 -5.65 -4.21 6.78
CA ALA A 169 -5.13 -3.03 6.09
C ALA A 169 -3.80 -2.51 6.67
N ASN A 170 -3.60 -2.60 7.98
CA ASN A 170 -2.35 -2.19 8.64
C ASN A 170 -1.21 -3.16 8.33
N HIS A 171 -1.49 -4.45 8.19
CA HIS A 171 -0.47 -5.44 7.81
C HIS A 171 -0.07 -5.26 6.35
N ILE A 172 -1.05 -4.99 5.47
CA ILE A 172 -0.79 -4.60 4.08
C ILE A 172 0.11 -3.38 4.04
N ALA A 173 -0.22 -2.32 4.80
CA ALA A 173 0.55 -1.09 4.79
C ALA A 173 2.00 -1.30 5.27
N LEU A 174 2.23 -2.18 6.27
CA LEU A 174 3.58 -2.59 6.65
C LEU A 174 4.28 -3.33 5.52
N TYR A 175 3.64 -4.32 4.91
CA TYR A 175 4.22 -5.07 3.79
C TYR A 175 4.60 -4.15 2.60
N GLU A 176 3.70 -3.25 2.21
CA GLU A 176 3.94 -2.24 1.17
C GLU A 176 5.11 -1.31 1.55
N GLU A 177 5.23 -0.95 2.82
CA GLU A 177 6.38 -0.17 3.31
C GLU A 177 7.69 -0.95 3.23
N LEU A 178 7.70 -2.24 3.53
CA LEU A 178 8.91 -3.06 3.43
C LEU A 178 9.33 -3.26 1.97
N GLN A 179 8.38 -3.53 1.06
CA GLN A 179 8.67 -3.66 -0.37
C GLN A 179 9.26 -2.39 -0.98
N ARG A 180 8.92 -1.21 -0.44
CA ARG A 180 9.47 0.08 -0.91
C ARG A 180 10.99 0.13 -0.85
N TRP A 181 11.58 -0.52 0.15
CA TRP A 181 12.99 -0.40 0.50
C TRP A 181 13.80 -1.65 0.16
N ILE A 182 13.20 -2.64 -0.50
CA ILE A 182 13.90 -3.85 -0.86
C ILE A 182 14.93 -3.57 -1.95
N ASP A 183 16.16 -4.05 -1.76
CA ASP A 183 17.14 -4.05 -2.83
C ASP A 183 16.68 -5.07 -3.89
N THR A 184 16.37 -4.58 -5.09
CA THR A 184 15.88 -5.43 -6.18
C THR A 184 16.93 -6.41 -6.72
N LYS A 185 18.22 -6.22 -6.40
CA LYS A 185 19.30 -7.14 -6.79
C LYS A 185 19.51 -8.24 -5.76
N GLU A 186 19.61 -7.87 -4.48
CA GLU A 186 19.89 -8.81 -3.39
C GLU A 186 18.62 -9.46 -2.84
N GLY A 187 17.46 -8.82 -3.01
CA GLY A 187 16.20 -9.27 -2.44
C GLY A 187 16.14 -9.11 -0.92
N GLU A 188 17.00 -8.28 -0.33
CA GLU A 188 17.06 -8.01 1.10
C GLU A 188 16.88 -6.52 1.40
N GLY A 189 16.49 -6.19 2.63
CA GLY A 189 16.39 -4.81 3.06
C GLY A 189 16.31 -4.67 4.58
N ILE A 190 16.63 -3.45 5.04
CA ILE A 190 16.50 -3.05 6.44
C ILE A 190 15.67 -1.78 6.50
N TYR A 191 14.56 -1.81 7.22
CA TYR A 191 13.72 -0.65 7.47
C TYR A 191 13.86 -0.20 8.92
N ILE A 192 14.42 0.99 9.12
CA ILE A 192 14.70 1.57 10.44
C ILE A 192 13.67 2.65 10.73
N THR A 193 13.00 2.55 11.88
CA THR A 193 12.01 3.55 12.31
C THR A 193 11.93 3.65 13.83
N THR A 194 11.16 4.61 14.32
CA THR A 194 10.77 4.70 15.73
C THR A 194 9.32 4.27 15.89
N PRO A 195 8.88 3.79 17.07
CA PRO A 195 7.48 3.41 17.28
C PRO A 195 6.49 4.53 16.92
N ILE A 196 6.79 5.77 17.31
CA ILE A 196 5.92 6.92 17.02
C ILE A 196 5.87 7.27 15.53
N ARG A 197 7.01 7.18 14.83
CA ARG A 197 7.06 7.42 13.38
C ARG A 197 6.29 6.35 12.63
N LEU A 198 6.35 5.09 13.07
CA LEU A 198 5.59 3.99 12.48
C LEU A 198 4.07 4.15 12.69
N ILE A 199 3.64 4.54 13.90
CA ILE A 199 2.22 4.83 14.19
C ILE A 199 1.70 5.94 13.29
N ASN A 200 2.42 7.06 13.21
CA ASN A 200 2.01 8.19 12.37
C ASN A 200 1.99 7.81 10.88
N LYS A 201 2.97 7.04 10.43
CA LYS A 201 3.12 6.63 9.04
C LYS A 201 2.00 5.70 8.58
N LEU A 202 1.72 4.65 9.35
CA LEU A 202 0.71 3.65 9.01
C LEU A 202 -0.68 4.00 9.57
N GLN A 203 -0.83 5.20 10.15
CA GLN A 203 -2.09 5.71 10.73
C GLN A 203 -2.69 4.74 11.76
N LEU A 204 -1.83 4.13 12.58
CA LEU A 204 -2.26 3.13 13.54
C LEU A 204 -3.09 3.75 14.68
N PRO A 205 -3.98 2.98 15.33
CA PRO A 205 -4.77 3.46 16.46
C PRO A 205 -3.90 4.07 17.57
N LYS A 206 -4.40 5.14 18.20
CA LYS A 206 -3.71 5.85 19.28
C LYS A 206 -3.31 4.94 20.47
N THR A 207 -4.05 3.86 20.70
CA THR A 207 -3.75 2.84 21.72
C THR A 207 -2.33 2.27 21.59
N TYR A 208 -1.77 2.27 20.38
CA TYR A 208 -0.43 1.78 20.11
C TYR A 208 0.68 2.77 20.49
N GLU A 209 0.38 3.99 20.95
CA GLU A 209 1.36 4.84 21.64
C GLU A 209 2.01 4.10 22.83
N SER A 210 1.26 3.17 23.43
CA SER A 210 1.79 2.17 24.35
C SER A 210 2.50 1.06 23.57
N TYR A 211 3.84 1.04 23.60
CA TYR A 211 4.63 0.02 22.90
C TYR A 211 4.22 -1.45 23.21
N PRO A 212 3.93 -1.84 24.47
CA PRO A 212 3.44 -3.19 24.75
C PRO A 212 2.11 -3.54 24.06
N GLN A 213 1.23 -2.56 23.85
CA GLN A 213 0.00 -2.75 23.08
C GLN A 213 0.31 -2.84 21.59
N MET A 214 1.13 -1.95 21.06
CA MET A 214 1.61 -1.98 19.66
C MET A 214 2.27 -3.32 19.31
N ARG A 215 3.14 -3.81 20.18
CA ARG A 215 3.87 -5.07 19.97
C ARG A 215 2.93 -6.27 19.86
N ARG A 216 1.95 -6.35 20.78
CA ARG A 216 0.98 -7.45 20.84
C ARG A 216 -0.12 -7.35 19.78
N GLY A 217 -0.61 -6.14 19.52
CA GLY A 217 -1.76 -5.89 18.65
C GLY A 217 -1.39 -5.69 17.19
N PHE A 218 -0.14 -5.29 16.89
CA PHE A 218 0.27 -4.96 15.53
C PHE A 218 1.59 -5.62 15.13
N ILE A 219 2.72 -5.37 15.81
CA ILE A 219 4.04 -5.82 15.32
C ILE A 219 4.10 -7.34 15.19
N THR A 220 3.77 -8.07 16.27
CA THR A 220 3.84 -9.54 16.27
C THR A 220 2.84 -10.16 15.29
N PRO A 221 1.55 -9.77 15.30
CA PRO A 221 0.58 -10.30 14.33
C PRO A 221 0.92 -9.95 12.88
N ALA A 222 1.44 -8.74 12.62
CA ALA A 222 1.80 -8.32 11.26
C ALA A 222 2.99 -9.12 10.73
N MET A 223 4.03 -9.35 11.53
CA MET A 223 5.16 -10.18 11.13
C MET A 223 4.73 -11.62 10.83
N SER A 224 3.93 -12.24 11.70
CA SER A 224 3.42 -13.60 11.47
C SER A 224 2.64 -13.67 10.16
N ASN A 225 1.69 -12.74 9.98
CA ASN A 225 0.84 -12.72 8.80
C ASN A 225 1.64 -12.48 7.50
N ILE A 226 2.62 -11.56 7.50
CA ILE A 226 3.49 -11.33 6.34
C ILE A 226 4.35 -12.55 6.03
N ASN A 227 4.94 -13.17 7.06
CA ASN A 227 5.77 -14.36 6.93
C ASN A 227 4.98 -15.59 6.52
N GLU A 228 3.69 -15.67 6.81
CA GLU A 228 2.83 -16.78 6.41
C GLU A 228 2.26 -16.58 5.00
N ASN A 229 1.93 -15.35 4.60
CA ASN A 229 1.06 -15.12 3.45
C ASN A 229 1.70 -14.37 2.27
N THR A 230 2.95 -13.92 2.38
CA THR A 230 3.63 -13.14 1.34
C THR A 230 4.99 -13.72 0.94
N ASP A 231 5.64 -13.13 -0.06
CA ASP A 231 6.99 -13.52 -0.49
C ASP A 231 8.13 -12.99 0.40
N LEU A 232 7.82 -12.31 1.50
CA LEU A 232 8.81 -11.80 2.43
C LEU A 232 8.96 -12.68 3.67
N ASN A 233 10.21 -12.82 4.13
CA ASN A 233 10.53 -13.17 5.49
C ASN A 233 10.96 -11.90 6.22
N VAL A 234 10.37 -11.63 7.38
CA VAL A 234 10.50 -10.40 8.15
C VAL A 234 10.76 -10.73 9.60
N ASN A 235 11.75 -10.05 10.18
CA ASN A 235 12.04 -10.05 11.60
C ASN A 235 12.19 -8.61 12.11
N VAL A 236 11.93 -8.39 13.40
CA VAL A 236 12.12 -7.10 14.03
C VAL A 236 13.11 -7.20 15.18
N GLU A 237 14.10 -6.31 15.16
CA GLU A 237 15.00 -6.07 16.28
C GLU A 237 14.57 -4.78 17.01
N GLU A 238 14.44 -4.88 18.33
CA GLU A 238 14.00 -3.78 19.20
C GLU A 238 15.19 -3.17 19.91
N VAL A 239 15.52 -1.91 19.61
CA VAL A 239 16.56 -1.18 20.34
C VAL A 239 15.93 -0.41 21.48
N ARG A 240 16.48 -0.63 22.68
CA ARG A 240 16.02 -0.05 23.94
C ARG A 240 16.94 1.08 24.41
N ALA A 241 16.36 2.04 25.14
CA ALA A 241 17.11 3.17 25.69
C ALA A 241 18.23 2.72 26.63
N ASP A 242 17.97 1.70 27.45
CA ASP A 242 18.98 1.00 28.23
C ASP A 242 19.02 -0.47 27.78
N PRO A 243 20.08 -0.89 27.05
CA PRO A 243 20.22 -2.25 26.55
C PRO A 243 20.23 -3.33 27.63
N LYS A 244 20.66 -3.01 28.86
CA LYS A 244 20.72 -3.97 29.97
C LYS A 244 19.36 -4.15 30.65
N ASN A 245 18.46 -3.19 30.51
CA ASN A 245 17.15 -3.19 31.14
C ASN A 245 16.03 -3.55 30.14
N LYS A 246 15.51 -4.77 30.23
CA LYS A 246 14.39 -5.26 29.38
C LYS A 246 13.08 -4.49 29.52
N ARG A 247 12.92 -3.66 30.58
CA ARG A 247 11.74 -2.80 30.79
C ARG A 247 11.93 -1.39 30.25
N SER A 248 13.14 -1.02 29.84
CA SER A 248 13.41 0.32 29.32
C SER A 248 12.67 0.55 28.00
N LYS A 249 12.40 1.83 27.70
CA LYS A 249 11.60 2.25 26.54
C LYS A 249 12.28 1.78 25.25
N VAL A 250 11.50 1.22 24.33
CA VAL A 250 11.95 0.94 22.96
C VAL A 250 12.02 2.26 22.19
N ILE A 251 13.19 2.55 21.64
CA ILE A 251 13.49 3.82 20.96
C ILE A 251 13.55 3.65 19.44
N LYS A 252 13.99 2.50 18.95
CA LYS A 252 14.10 2.19 17.52
C LYS A 252 13.68 0.76 17.23
N LEU A 253 13.19 0.55 16.02
CA LEU A 253 12.83 -0.74 15.44
C LEU A 253 13.63 -0.92 14.15
N TYR A 254 14.23 -2.08 14.01
CA TYR A 254 14.96 -2.51 12.83
C TYR A 254 14.21 -3.70 12.24
N PHE A 255 13.49 -3.47 11.15
CA PHE A 255 12.85 -4.54 10.40
C PHE A 255 13.86 -5.06 9.39
N HIS A 256 14.31 -6.29 9.60
CA HIS A 256 15.17 -7.02 8.67
C HIS A 256 14.27 -7.91 7.82
N TYR A 257 14.40 -7.86 6.50
CA TYR A 257 13.55 -8.66 5.63
C TYR A 257 14.24 -9.08 4.34
N SER A 258 13.80 -10.22 3.79
CA SER A 258 14.30 -10.77 2.55
C SER A 258 13.23 -11.52 1.76
N LYS A 259 13.41 -11.62 0.45
CA LYS A 259 12.57 -12.45 -0.43
C LYS A 259 12.80 -13.92 -0.10
N LYS A 260 11.69 -14.63 0.11
CA LYS A 260 11.69 -16.09 0.21
C LYS A 260 12.24 -16.72 -1.06
N LYS A 261 12.99 -17.80 -0.90
CA LYS A 261 13.52 -18.53 -2.05
C LYS A 261 12.37 -19.19 -2.80
N LYS A 262 12.53 -19.38 -4.11
CA LYS A 262 11.49 -19.94 -4.99
C LYS A 262 10.94 -21.29 -4.53
N SER A 263 11.72 -22.09 -3.79
CA SER A 263 11.30 -23.35 -3.18
C SER A 263 10.29 -23.20 -2.02
N GLU A 264 10.33 -22.08 -1.29
CA GLU A 264 9.45 -21.81 -0.15
C GLU A 264 8.10 -21.23 -0.61
N LEU A 265 8.06 -20.57 -1.78
CA LEU A 265 6.83 -20.04 -2.37
C LEU A 265 5.88 -21.14 -2.86
N VAL A 266 6.42 -22.26 -3.37
CA VAL A 266 5.61 -23.40 -3.84
C VAL A 266 4.81 -24.06 -2.70
N ALA A 267 5.33 -24.00 -1.46
CA ALA A 267 4.64 -24.53 -0.28
C ALA A 267 3.46 -23.64 0.19
N LEU A 268 3.39 -22.39 -0.26
CA LEU A 268 2.27 -21.47 0.03
C LEU A 268 1.14 -21.58 -1.01
N GLU A 269 1.44 -22.15 -2.17
CA GLU A 269 0.50 -22.32 -3.28
C GLU A 269 -0.17 -23.71 -3.31
N ALA A 270 0.27 -24.64 -2.43
CA ALA A 270 -0.23 -26.02 -2.30
C ALA A 270 -1.25 -26.16 -1.16
#